data_AF-A0A8T3MKB1-F1
#
_entry.id   AF-A0A8T3MKB1-F1
#
_cell.length_a   1.000
_cell.length_b   1.000
_cell.length_c   1.000
_cell.angle_alpha   90.00
_cell.angle_beta   90.00
_cell.angle_gamma   90.00
#
_symmetry.space_group_name_H-M   'P 1'
#
loop_
_entity.id
_entity.type
_entity.pdbx_description
1 polymer ?
#
loop_
_entity_poly.entity_id
_entity_poly.type
_entity_poly.pdbx_seq_one_letter_code
_entity_poly.pdbx_strand_id
1 'polypeptide(L)' 'MLTLPQANVVSLETRVPSVEGTGAVDVRTLLRNALRMRPDRILVGE' A
#
# COMPACT_ATOMS: atom_id res chain seq x y z
N MET A 1 7.55 10.60 -2.49
CA MET A 1 7.01 9.81 -1.38
C MET A 1 6.36 10.78 -0.39
N LEU A 2 5.10 10.57 -0.01
CA LEU A 2 4.38 11.44 0.94
C LEU A 2 4.91 11.22 2.36
N THR A 3 5.18 12.30 3.09
CA THR A 3 5.60 12.25 4.50
C THR A 3 4.51 12.81 5.40
N LEU A 4 4.11 12.04 6.41
CA LEU A 4 3.06 12.40 7.36
C LEU A 4 3.67 12.54 8.77
N PRO A 5 3.33 13.58 9.55
CA PRO A 5 3.91 13.82 10.87
C PRO A 5 3.40 12.89 11.98
N GLN A 6 2.36 12.08 11.73
CA GLN A 6 1.79 11.15 12.70
C GLN A 6 2.72 9.97 13.00
N ALA A 7 2.72 9.48 14.25
CA ALA A 7 3.61 8.39 14.69
C ALA A 7 3.23 7.00 14.11
N ASN A 8 1.94 6.73 13.89
CA ASN A 8 1.43 5.43 13.43
C ASN A 8 1.09 5.47 11.94
N VAL A 9 2.12 5.55 11.09
CA VAL A 9 1.98 5.62 9.64
C VAL A 9 2.61 4.39 8.99
N VAL A 10 1.90 3.80 8.04
CA VAL A 10 2.41 2.73 7.18
C VAL A 10 2.33 3.20 5.73
N SER A 11 3.46 3.12 5.03
CA SER A 11 3.52 3.39 3.59
C SER A 11 3.47 2.07 2.83
N LEU A 12 2.58 1.98 1.85
CA LEU A 12 2.43 0.83 0.95
C LEU A 12 2.62 1.29 -0.49
N GLU A 13 3.30 0.48 -1.31
CA GLU A 13 3.56 0.79 -2.71
C GLU A 13 3.19 -0.41 -3.59
N THR A 14 2.66 -0.11 -4.77
CA THR A 14 2.43 -1.15 -5.79
C THR A 14 3.75 -1.70 -6.29
N ARG A 15 3.74 -2.97 -6.69
CA ARG A 15 4.92 -3.60 -7.27
C ARG A 15 4.58 -4.16 -8.64
N VAL A 16 5.39 -3.82 -9.64
CA VAL A 16 5.35 -4.45 -10.96
C VAL A 16 5.82 -5.90 -10.86
N PRO A 17 5.41 -6.80 -11.77
CA PRO A 17 5.93 -8.16 -11.79
C PRO A 17 7.46 -8.18 -11.94
N SER A 18 8.11 -9.19 -11.37
CA SER A 18 9.52 -9.52 -11.61
C SER A 18 9.75 -9.92 -13.07
N VAL A 19 11.01 -10.11 -13.45
CA VAL A 19 11.39 -10.64 -14.77
C VAL A 19 10.74 -11.99 -15.09
N GLU A 20 10.49 -12.83 -14.08
CA GLU A 20 9.75 -14.10 -14.24
C GLU A 20 8.23 -13.92 -14.36
N GLY A 21 7.73 -12.68 -14.38
CA GLY A 21 6.29 -12.38 -14.50
C GLY A 21 5.51 -12.51 -13.20
N THR A 22 6.17 -12.68 -12.04
CA THR A 22 5.52 -12.97 -10.76
C THR A 22 5.66 -11.84 -9.74
N GLY A 23 4.82 -11.87 -8.70
CA GLY A 23 4.94 -10.94 -7.57
C GLY A 23 4.33 -9.55 -7.81
N ALA A 24 3.54 -9.35 -8.85
CA ALA A 24 2.78 -8.10 -9.00
C ALA A 24 1.88 -7.87 -7.76
N VAL A 25 1.86 -6.64 -7.26
CA VAL A 25 0.97 -6.21 -6.18
C VAL A 25 0.24 -4.96 -6.65
N ASP A 26 -1.06 -5.10 -6.90
CA ASP A 26 -1.92 -4.01 -7.36
C ASP A 26 -2.49 -3.20 -6.19
N VAL A 27 -3.01 -2.01 -6.50
CA VAL A 27 -3.66 -1.12 -5.52
C VAL A 27 -4.79 -1.82 -4.78
N ARG A 28 -5.58 -2.67 -5.46
CA ARG A 28 -6.70 -3.38 -4.83
C ARG A 28 -6.22 -4.37 -3.77
N THR A 29 -5.10 -5.03 -4.00
CA THR A 29 -4.48 -5.95 -3.04
C THR A 29 -3.94 -5.20 -1.84
N LEU A 30 -3.27 -4.07 -2.05
CA LEU A 30 -2.82 -3.21 -0.95
C LEU A 30 -4.00 -2.70 -0.13
N LEU A 31 -5.07 -2.23 -0.77
CA LEU A 31 -6.26 -1.72 -0.08
C LEU A 31 -6.92 -2.80 0.78
N ARG A 32 -7.10 -4.02 0.26
CA ARG A 32 -7.63 -5.15 1.04
C ARG A 32 -6.75 -5.51 2.24
N ASN A 33 -5.43 -5.48 2.08
CA ASN A 33 -4.51 -5.72 3.20
C ASN A 33 -4.56 -4.60 4.23
N ALA A 34 -4.57 -3.33 3.79
CA ALA A 34 -4.67 -2.18 4.66
C ALA A 34 -5.93 -2.23 5.53
N LEU A 35 -7.09 -2.59 4.98
CA LEU A 35 -8.34 -2.72 5.75
C LEU A 35 -8.27 -3.75 6.89
N ARG A 36 -7.43 -4.78 6.77
CA ARG A 36 -7.23 -5.79 7.83
C ARG A 36 -6.35 -5.29 8.98
N MET A 37 -5.62 -4.20 8.76
CA MET A 37 -4.77 -3.58 9.77
C MET A 37 -5.55 -2.64 10.71
N ARG A 38 -6.88 -2.53 10.54
CA ARG A 38 -7.78 -1.62 11.28
C ARG A 38 -7.30 -0.15 11.25
N PRO A 39 -7.07 0.43 10.07
CA PRO A 39 -6.59 1.80 9.96
C PRO A 39 -7.70 2.79 10.34
N ASP A 40 -7.33 3.90 10.98
CA ASP A 40 -8.24 5.02 11.19
C ASP A 40 -8.55 5.76 9.88
N ARG A 41 -7.57 5.87 8.99
CA ARG A 41 -7.66 6.56 7.69
C ARG A 41 -6.79 5.87 6.65
N ILE A 42 -7.22 5.89 5.40
CA ILE A 42 -6.45 5.44 4.25
C ILE A 42 -6.33 6.60 3.26
N LEU A 43 -5.09 6.93 2.88
CA LEU A 43 -4.78 7.87 1.80
C LEU A 43 -4.32 7.04 0.60
N VAL A 44 -5.00 7.20 -0.53
CA VAL A 44 -4.64 6.55 -1.80
C VAL A 44 -4.11 7.64 -2.71
N GLY A 45 -2.86 7.47 -3.19
CA GLY A 45 -2.30 8.34 -4.23
C GLY A 45 -2.90 8.03 -5.60
N GLU A 46 -2.73 8.96 -6.54
CA GLU A 46 -3.05 8.74 -7.95
C GLU A 46 -1.87 8.15 -8.72
#